data_AF-A0A928J827-F1
#
_entry.id   AF-A0A928J827-F1
#
_cell.length_a   1.000
_cell.length_b   1.000
_cell.length_c   1.000
_cell.angle_alpha   90.00
_cell.angle_beta   90.00
_cell.angle_gamma   90.00
#
_symmetry.space_group_name_H-M   'P 1'
#
loop_
_entity.id
_entity.type
_entity.pdbx_description
1 polymer ?
#
loop_
_entity_poly.entity_id
_entity_poly.type
_entity_poly.pdbx_seq_one_letter_code
_entity_poly.pdbx_strand_id
1 'polypeptide(L)'
;MDMIYPSIGELTNEKVNRYALVIATAKCARVITDEYVRQREKAERMIANKDTDKSLASMITKEFRDEKAVRTAINRIKSGEYTILGDGVTAEEISDDAEETVAEVPFAE
;
A
#
# COMPACT_ATOMS: atom_id res chain seq x y z
N MET A 1 16.39 11.98 -15.45
CA MET A 1 15.45 12.34 -14.36
C MET A 1 14.45 11.21 -14.26
N ASP A 2 14.49 10.41 -13.19
CA ASP A 2 13.42 9.46 -12.89
C ASP A 2 12.19 10.26 -12.44
N MET A 3 11.43 10.75 -13.41
CA MET A 3 10.09 11.23 -13.17
C MET A 3 9.25 10.07 -12.65
N ILE A 4 8.48 10.33 -11.60
CA ILE A 4 7.49 9.39 -11.11
C ILE A 4 6.48 9.19 -12.25
N TYR A 5 6.42 7.96 -12.76
CA TYR A 5 5.47 7.52 -13.77
C TYR A 5 4.54 6.49 -13.11
N PRO A 6 3.22 6.56 -13.34
CA PRO A 6 2.45 7.58 -14.07
C PRO A 6 2.52 8.99 -13.45
N SER A 7 2.26 10.00 -14.29
CA SER A 7 2.19 11.39 -13.88
C SER A 7 0.91 11.69 -13.09
N ILE A 8 0.91 12.75 -12.28
CA ILE A 8 -0.27 13.18 -11.51
C ILE A 8 -1.50 13.39 -12.41
N GLY A 9 -1.31 13.89 -13.64
CA GLY A 9 -2.41 14.07 -14.60
C GLY A 9 -3.07 12.75 -14.99
N GLU A 10 -2.26 11.72 -15.26
CA GLU A 10 -2.75 10.37 -15.60
C GLU A 10 -3.43 9.67 -14.41
N LEU A 11 -3.04 9.99 -13.17
CA LEU A 11 -3.63 9.43 -11.96
C LEU A 11 -4.93 10.12 -11.55
N THR A 12 -5.06 11.42 -11.81
CA THR A 12 -6.20 12.22 -11.29
C THR A 12 -7.40 12.24 -12.23
N ASN A 13 -7.24 11.86 -13.51
CA ASN A 13 -8.28 11.89 -14.55
C ASN A 13 -9.19 13.15 -14.44
N GLU A 14 -8.58 14.30 -14.12
CA GLU A 14 -9.21 15.61 -13.83
C GLU A 14 -10.28 15.68 -12.73
N LYS A 15 -10.61 14.56 -12.07
CA LYS A 15 -11.72 14.47 -11.09
C LYS A 15 -11.28 14.37 -9.63
N VAL A 16 -10.02 14.01 -9.38
CA VAL A 16 -9.52 13.80 -8.01
C VAL A 16 -8.70 14.99 -7.54
N ASN A 17 -8.99 15.48 -6.33
CA ASN A 17 -8.17 16.51 -5.69
C ASN A 17 -6.73 16.01 -5.52
N ARG A 18 -5.75 16.79 -6.02
CA ARG A 18 -4.32 16.45 -5.96
C ARG A 18 -3.84 16.15 -4.54
N TYR A 19 -4.39 16.83 -3.53
CA TYR A 19 -4.04 16.58 -2.12
C TYR A 19 -4.60 15.25 -1.63
N ALA A 20 -5.83 14.90 -2.02
CA ALA A 20 -6.43 13.60 -1.70
C ALA A 20 -5.62 12.45 -2.32
N LEU A 21 -5.14 12.61 -3.57
CA LEU A 21 -4.25 11.64 -4.21
C LEU A 21 -2.96 11.42 -3.41
N VAL A 22 -2.32 12.48 -2.95
CA VAL A 22 -1.08 12.39 -2.16
C VAL A 22 -1.33 11.68 -0.83
N ILE A 23 -2.42 12.04 -0.13
CA ILE A 23 -2.78 11.41 1.15
C ILE A 23 -3.09 9.92 0.94
N ALA A 24 -3.86 9.57 -0.08
CA ALA A 24 -4.19 8.18 -0.39
C ALA A 24 -2.94 7.37 -0.75
N THR A 25 -2.05 7.95 -1.57
CA THR A 25 -0.77 7.32 -1.93
C THR A 25 0.10 7.08 -0.69
N ALA A 26 0.18 8.05 0.22
CA ALA A 26 0.94 7.92 1.46
C ALA A 26 0.36 6.84 2.39
N LYS A 27 -0.97 6.75 2.50
CA LYS A 27 -1.65 5.68 3.24
C LYS A 27 -1.35 4.31 2.65
N CYS A 28 -1.49 4.15 1.32
CA CYS A 28 -1.18 2.89 0.64
C CYS A 28 0.30 2.50 0.81
N ALA A 29 1.21 3.47 0.69
CA ALA A 29 2.64 3.23 0.90
C ALA A 29 2.94 2.74 2.32
N ARG A 30 2.21 3.25 3.33
CA ARG A 30 2.36 2.79 4.71
C ARG A 30 1.93 1.33 4.90
N VAL A 31 0.80 0.93 4.32
CA VAL A 31 0.34 -0.47 4.34
C VAL A 31 1.39 -1.41 3.73
N ILE A 32 1.96 -1.01 2.60
CA ILE A 32 3.03 -1.76 1.90
C ILE A 32 4.27 -1.92 2.79
N THR A 33 4.68 -0.85 3.50
CA THR A 33 5.82 -0.93 4.43
C THR A 33 5.53 -1.77 5.66
N ASP A 34 4.31 -1.70 6.19
CA ASP A 34 3.92 -2.48 7.37
C ASP A 34 3.93 -3.99 7.04
N GLU A 35 3.45 -4.37 5.86
CA GLU A 35 3.50 -5.76 5.38
C GLU A 35 4.95 -6.24 5.15
N TYR A 36 5.84 -5.39 4.64
CA TYR A 36 7.26 -5.71 4.54
C TYR A 36 7.88 -6.01 5.92
N VAL A 37 7.59 -5.18 6.93
CA VAL A 37 8.08 -5.37 8.30
C VAL A 37 7.53 -6.67 8.90
N ARG A 38 6.24 -6.96 8.69
CA ARG A 38 5.59 -8.19 9.16
C ARG A 38 6.20 -9.45 8.54
N GLN A 39 6.42 -9.45 7.22
CA GLN A 39 7.07 -10.57 6.53
C GLN A 39 8.51 -10.77 7.01
N ARG A 40 9.24 -9.67 7.20
CA ARG A 40 10.60 -9.71 7.71
C ARG A 40 10.65 -10.27 9.13
N GLU A 41 9.80 -9.81 10.04
CA GLU A 41 9.75 -10.33 11.42
C GLU A 41 9.41 -11.82 11.44
N LYS A 42 8.42 -12.26 10.65
CA LYS A 42 8.05 -13.67 10.52
C LYS A 42 9.23 -14.51 10.01
N ALA A 43 9.94 -14.01 9.01
CA ALA A 43 11.09 -14.68 8.43
C ALA A 43 12.29 -14.73 9.38
N GLU A 44 12.57 -13.65 10.11
CA GLU A 44 13.60 -13.61 11.18
C GLU A 44 13.26 -14.62 12.29
N ARG A 45 11.99 -14.74 12.68
CA ARG A 45 11.53 -15.72 13.68
C ARG A 45 11.70 -17.16 13.22
N MET A 46 11.37 -17.48 11.96
CA MET A 46 11.56 -18.83 11.40
C MET A 46 13.03 -19.23 11.31
N ILE A 47 13.92 -18.28 10.96
CA ILE A 47 15.37 -18.53 10.94
C ILE A 47 15.88 -18.75 12.37
N ALA A 48 15.45 -17.94 13.34
CA ALA A 48 15.84 -18.09 14.74
C ALA A 48 15.45 -19.45 15.32
N ASN A 49 14.28 -19.96 14.93
CA ASN A 49 13.78 -21.28 15.33
C ASN A 49 14.44 -22.45 14.56
N LYS A 50 15.26 -22.16 13.53
CA LYS A 50 15.84 -23.16 12.61
C LYS A 50 14.77 -23.96 11.84
N ASP A 51 13.60 -23.39 11.64
CA ASP A 51 12.51 -24.02 10.89
C ASP A 51 12.75 -23.98 9.36
N THR A 52 13.74 -23.20 8.89
CA THR A 52 14.01 -23.00 7.46
C THR A 52 15.49 -22.71 7.19
N ASP A 53 16.04 -23.30 6.13
CA ASP A 53 17.39 -23.03 5.62
C ASP A 53 17.41 -21.94 4.52
N LYS A 54 16.24 -21.38 4.19
CA LYS A 54 16.14 -20.33 3.18
C LYS A 54 16.63 -18.99 3.73
N SER A 55 17.31 -18.22 2.89
CA SER A 55 17.76 -16.87 3.27
C SER A 55 16.57 -15.93 3.48
N LEU A 56 16.75 -14.91 4.34
CA LEU A 56 15.75 -13.85 4.59
C LEU A 56 15.26 -13.22 3.27
N ALA A 57 16.17 -13.07 2.32
CA ALA A 57 15.92 -12.55 0.99
C ALA A 57 15.10 -13.49 0.08
N SER A 58 14.96 -14.78 0.40
CA SER A 58 14.07 -15.66 -0.37
C SER A 58 12.65 -15.69 0.19
N MET A 59 12.45 -15.21 1.43
CA MET A 59 11.16 -15.31 2.14
C MET A 59 10.31 -14.04 2.05
N ILE A 60 10.92 -12.90 1.72
CA ILE A 60 10.20 -11.63 1.51
C ILE A 60 9.94 -11.46 0.01
N THR A 61 8.72 -11.06 -0.37
CA THR A 61 8.35 -10.85 -1.78
C THR A 61 9.21 -9.76 -2.41
N LYS A 62 9.66 -10.01 -3.64
CA LYS A 62 10.55 -9.10 -4.38
C LYS A 62 9.96 -7.70 -4.54
N GLU A 63 8.64 -7.60 -4.73
CA GLU A 63 7.89 -6.35 -4.85
C GLU A 63 8.05 -5.45 -3.62
N PHE A 64 8.04 -6.02 -2.41
CA PHE A 64 8.21 -5.27 -1.17
C PHE A 64 9.67 -4.91 -0.85
N ARG A 65 10.64 -5.60 -1.45
CA ARG A 65 12.07 -5.37 -1.19
C ARG A 65 12.70 -4.38 -2.17
N ASP A 66 12.48 -4.59 -3.45
CA ASP A 66 13.26 -3.94 -4.50
C ASP A 66 12.58 -2.66 -5.00
N GLU A 67 11.26 -2.54 -4.86
CA GLU A 67 10.53 -1.35 -5.25
C GLU A 67 10.29 -0.38 -4.09
N LYS A 68 10.30 0.92 -4.39
CA LYS A 68 9.90 1.93 -3.41
C LYS A 68 8.40 1.79 -3.16
N ALA A 69 8.00 1.69 -1.89
CA ALA A 69 6.59 1.56 -1.49
C ALA A 69 5.66 2.61 -2.14
N VAL A 70 6.14 3.84 -2.31
CA VAL A 70 5.40 4.91 -3.00
C VAL A 70 5.17 4.60 -4.48
N ARG A 71 6.16 4.02 -5.18
CA ARG A 71 6.01 3.65 -6.60
C ARG A 71 5.01 2.51 -6.75
N THR A 72 5.10 1.50 -5.88
CA THR A 72 4.15 0.38 -5.86
C THR A 72 2.73 0.86 -5.56
N ALA A 73 2.55 1.75 -4.58
CA ALA A 73 1.26 2.36 -4.28
C ALA A 73 0.65 3.09 -5.50
N ILE A 74 1.45 3.90 -6.20
CA ILE A 74 1.00 4.63 -7.40
C ILE A 74 0.60 3.66 -8.52
N ASN A 75 1.39 2.60 -8.73
CA ASN A 75 1.08 1.57 -9.74
C ASN A 75 -0.23 0.85 -9.41
N ARG A 76 -0.46 0.50 -8.13
CA ARG A 76 -1.69 -0.15 -7.68
C ARG A 76 -2.91 0.76 -7.83
N ILE A 77 -2.78 2.05 -7.50
CA ILE A 77 -3.83 3.05 -7.77
C ILE A 77 -4.15 3.13 -9.28
N LYS A 78 -3.12 3.17 -10.15
CA LYS A 78 -3.34 3.19 -11.61
C LYS A 78 -3.98 1.90 -12.13
N SER A 79 -3.64 0.75 -11.55
CA SER A 79 -4.21 -0.53 -11.95
C SER A 79 -5.68 -0.71 -11.53
N GLY A 80 -6.19 0.15 -10.63
CA GLY A 80 -7.53 0.04 -10.06
C GLY A 80 -7.62 -0.85 -8.81
N GLU A 81 -6.50 -1.42 -8.36
CA GLU A 81 -6.43 -2.21 -7.11
C GLU A 81 -6.72 -1.35 -5.87
N TYR A 82 -6.35 -0.06 -5.90
CA TYR A 82 -6.71 0.90 -4.87
C TYR A 82 -7.62 1.99 -5.42
N THR A 83 -8.76 2.18 -4.77
CA THR A 83 -9.71 3.25 -5.06
C THR A 83 -9.61 4.35 -4.01
N ILE A 84 -9.52 5.61 -4.45
CA ILE A 84 -9.50 6.78 -3.57
C ILE A 84 -10.94 7.18 -3.31
N LEU A 85 -11.42 6.91 -2.09
CA LEU A 85 -12.73 7.36 -1.64
C LEU A 85 -12.66 8.85 -1.27
N GLY A 86 -13.67 9.61 -1.69
CA GLY A 86 -13.81 11.03 -1.34
C GLY A 86 -14.39 11.23 0.07
N ASP A 87 -14.25 12.45 0.59
CA ASP A 87 -14.70 12.83 1.94
C ASP A 87 -16.19 12.47 2.14
N GLY A 88 -16.44 11.51 3.03
CA GLY A 88 -17.79 11.05 3.40
C GLY A 88 -18.06 9.57 3.14
N VAL A 89 -17.22 8.85 2.40
CA VAL A 89 -17.36 7.39 2.23
C VAL A 89 -16.30 6.71 3.09
N THR A 90 -16.71 6.19 4.25
CA THR A 90 -15.87 5.23 4.98
C THR A 90 -15.88 3.93 4.21
N ALA A 91 -14.76 3.20 4.23
CA ALA A 91 -14.66 1.89 3.59
C ALA A 91 -15.58 0.82 4.24
N GLU A 92 -16.40 1.22 5.22
CA GLU A 92 -17.48 0.44 5.81
C GLU A 92 -18.75 0.43 4.94
N GLU A 93 -18.93 1.37 4.01
CA GLU A 93 -20.15 1.44 3.16
C GLU A 93 -20.08 0.63 1.85
N ILE A 94 -18.93 0.01 1.55
CA ILE A 94 -18.75 -0.87 0.39
C ILE A 94 -18.70 -2.33 0.87
N SER A 95 -19.67 -2.71 1.70
CA SER A 95 -19.87 -4.09 2.13
C SER A 95 -20.77 -4.84 1.15
N ASP A 96 -20.28 -5.11 -0.06
CA ASP A 96 -20.92 -6.20 -0.83
C ASP A 96 -20.01 -7.05 -1.72
N ASP A 97 -18.68 -6.80 -1.87
CA ASP A 97 -17.88 -7.76 -2.66
C ASP A 97 -16.34 -7.83 -2.48
N ALA A 98 -15.71 -7.23 -1.46
CA ALA A 98 -14.29 -7.55 -1.20
C ALA A 98 -13.84 -7.32 0.25
N GLU A 99 -13.39 -8.41 0.87
CA GLU A 99 -12.82 -8.51 2.21
C GLU A 99 -11.62 -7.57 2.46
N GLU A 100 -11.69 -6.92 3.63
CA GLU A 100 -10.61 -6.74 4.62
C GLU A 100 -9.45 -5.75 4.30
N THR A 101 -9.52 -4.55 4.90
CA THR A 101 -8.60 -4.06 5.96
C THR A 101 -8.75 -2.54 6.12
N VAL A 102 -9.63 -2.11 7.03
CA VAL A 102 -9.82 -0.71 7.40
C VAL A 102 -9.10 -0.39 8.71
N ALA A 103 -8.03 0.39 8.63
CA ALA A 103 -7.44 1.07 9.78
C ALA A 103 -8.13 2.44 9.92
N GLU A 104 -9.05 2.52 10.87
CA GLU A 104 -9.75 3.76 11.26
C GLU A 104 -8.78 4.82 11.79
N VAL A 105 -9.05 6.09 11.49
CA VAL A 105 -8.49 7.20 12.28
C VAL A 105 -9.60 8.23 12.52
N PRO A 106 -9.96 8.51 13.78
CA PRO A 106 -10.95 9.52 14.11
C PRO A 106 -10.30 10.91 14.01
N PHE A 107 -11.01 11.86 13.41
CA PHE A 107 -10.64 13.28 13.42
C PHE A 107 -11.54 13.98 14.44
N ALA A 108 -10.95 14.48 15.53
CA ALA A 108 -11.60 15.39 16.46
C ALA A 108 -11.32 16.84 16.02
N GLU A 109 -12.35 17.66 16.15
CA GLU A 109 -12.52 19.06 15.71
C GLU A 109 -11.42 20.04 16.15
#